data_AF-A0A4R8QCQ1-F1
#
_entry.id   AF-A0A4R8QCQ1-F1
#
_cell.length_a   1.000
_cell.length_b   1.000
_cell.length_c   1.000
_cell.angle_alpha   90.00
_cell.angle_beta   90.00
_cell.angle_gamma   90.00
#
_symmetry.space_group_name_H-M   'P 1'
#
loop_
_entity.id
_entity.type
_entity.pdbx_description
1 polymer ?
#
loop_
_entity_poly.entity_id
_entity_poly.type
_entity_poly.pdbx_seq_one_letter_code
_entity_poly.pdbx_strand_id
1 'polypeptide(L)'
;MPAQKRAAPASSETNGKRSKTDKPQKYYGVHKGHQRGVYRTWAECQKQTSGFPGATYKSFTTYKDAEIFAAGGNPSGGGKSSKPKATRYYAVASAKRTGIFTNWDDISDAIIGTKRPKYKKFETLHEAFAYMKQWGEPNVVAKARAQWGKYLGGETSSSDADPPVDFLEIYTDGSSLGNGKVNSRAGVGVWFGPGDERNVSERLEGDVQTNQRAELTAILRALEKTPETRSVRIYTDSTYSRDCVTTWYKTWESKNWKTSIGGEVKNKDLVQAIRKKIVSRAEAGSEVEFVWVKGHSNNAGNAAADRLAVAGAHMSLPAPKHSAESLAAVGARKGWPPVKETRETGRVNQSLFPTHNEPYLDIKSESEPEFKVESESEDESGDEIPWGHNE
;
A
#
# COMPACT_ATOMS: atom_id res chain seq x y z
N MET A 1 -59.22 12.20 65.75
CA MET A 1 -59.00 11.18 64.71
C MET A 1 -57.63 10.53 64.96
N PRO A 2 -57.59 9.34 65.59
CA PRO A 2 -56.37 8.60 65.89
C PRO A 2 -55.96 7.65 64.74
N ALA A 3 -54.72 7.18 64.84
CA ALA A 3 -54.03 6.27 63.92
C ALA A 3 -54.65 4.86 63.81
N GLN A 4 -54.43 4.20 62.67
CA GLN A 4 -54.28 2.74 62.62
C GLN A 4 -53.28 2.27 61.56
N LYS A 5 -52.44 1.34 62.01
CA LYS A 5 -51.18 0.77 61.48
C LYS A 5 -51.37 -0.40 60.47
N ARG A 6 -50.22 -0.80 59.87
CA ARG A 6 -49.77 -2.15 59.35
C ARG A 6 -50.09 -2.43 57.86
N ALA A 7 -49.26 -3.10 57.05
CA ALA A 7 -48.03 -3.90 57.22
C ALA A 7 -47.22 -4.01 55.89
N ALA A 8 -45.93 -4.38 55.97
CA ALA A 8 -45.11 -5.00 54.90
C ALA A 8 -45.14 -6.55 55.07
N PRO A 9 -44.37 -7.42 54.36
CA PRO A 9 -43.53 -7.32 53.15
C PRO A 9 -43.75 -8.53 52.17
N ALA A 10 -42.97 -8.66 51.08
CA ALA A 10 -42.34 -9.92 50.57
C ALA A 10 -42.17 -9.97 49.02
N SER A 11 -40.89 -9.99 48.62
CA SER A 11 -40.25 -10.76 47.54
C SER A 11 -41.10 -11.41 46.43
N SER A 12 -40.71 -11.17 45.18
CA SER A 12 -40.17 -12.27 44.36
C SER A 12 -39.33 -11.73 43.19
N GLU A 13 -38.01 -11.86 43.35
CA GLU A 13 -37.16 -12.14 42.20
C GLU A 13 -37.73 -13.37 41.49
N THR A 14 -38.11 -13.22 40.23
CA THR A 14 -38.18 -14.35 39.31
C THR A 14 -37.21 -14.10 38.17
N ASN A 15 -36.11 -14.85 38.28
CA ASN A 15 -35.10 -15.09 37.27
C ASN A 15 -35.77 -15.61 35.98
N GLY A 16 -36.02 -14.71 35.02
CA GLY A 16 -36.45 -15.02 33.67
C GLY A 16 -35.24 -15.39 32.79
N LYS A 17 -34.81 -16.64 32.90
CA LYS A 17 -33.94 -17.39 31.98
C LYS A 17 -33.66 -16.70 30.63
N ARG A 18 -32.39 -16.34 30.38
CA ARG A 18 -31.81 -16.34 29.03
C ARG A 18 -32.04 -17.74 28.45
N SER A 19 -32.84 -17.84 27.41
CA SER A 19 -33.08 -19.10 26.72
C SER A 19 -33.28 -18.90 25.22
N LYS A 20 -32.30 -19.43 24.49
CA LYS A 20 -32.41 -20.08 23.19
C LYS A 20 -32.61 -19.19 21.95
N THR A 21 -31.46 -18.91 21.34
CA THR A 21 -31.27 -18.89 19.89
C THR A 21 -32.01 -17.77 19.17
N ASP A 22 -31.37 -16.61 19.02
CA ASP A 22 -31.76 -15.57 18.06
C ASP A 22 -31.66 -16.14 16.64
N LYS A 23 -32.69 -16.86 16.22
CA LYS A 23 -32.91 -17.17 14.81
C LYS A 23 -33.41 -15.88 14.17
N PRO A 24 -32.82 -15.44 13.05
CA PRO A 24 -33.25 -14.23 12.37
C PRO A 24 -34.75 -14.32 12.05
N GLN A 25 -35.50 -13.26 12.37
CA GLN A 25 -36.93 -13.14 12.11
C GLN A 25 -37.20 -13.40 10.61
N LYS A 26 -38.09 -14.36 10.30
CA LYS A 26 -38.51 -14.69 8.94
C LYS A 26 -39.86 -14.06 8.63
N TYR A 27 -40.06 -13.74 7.35
CA TYR A 27 -41.33 -13.26 6.78
C TYR A 27 -41.80 -14.26 5.73
N TYR A 28 -43.09 -14.51 5.64
CA TYR A 28 -43.66 -15.50 4.73
C TYR A 28 -44.62 -14.80 3.76
N GLY A 29 -44.27 -14.78 2.48
CA GLY A 29 -45.12 -14.22 1.43
C GLY A 29 -45.99 -15.31 0.81
N VAL A 30 -47.31 -15.08 0.74
CA VAL A 30 -48.28 -15.96 0.08
C VAL A 30 -48.76 -15.30 -1.20
N HIS A 31 -48.39 -15.89 -2.34
CA HIS A 31 -48.79 -15.43 -3.67
C HIS A 31 -50.10 -16.08 -4.13
N LYS A 32 -50.25 -17.39 -3.91
CA LYS A 32 -51.50 -18.15 -4.13
C LYS A 32 -51.89 -18.85 -2.83
N GLY A 33 -53.10 -18.57 -2.35
CA GLY A 33 -53.63 -19.07 -1.07
C GLY A 33 -55.00 -18.43 -0.78
N HIS A 34 -55.61 -18.77 0.36
CA HIS A 34 -56.89 -18.22 0.80
C HIS A 34 -56.85 -16.68 0.92
N GLN A 35 -55.76 -16.14 1.47
CA GLN A 35 -55.48 -14.70 1.47
C GLN A 35 -54.02 -14.47 1.06
N ARG A 36 -53.84 -13.62 0.05
CA ARG A 36 -52.52 -13.14 -0.38
C ARG A 36 -52.02 -12.06 0.58
N GLY A 37 -50.73 -12.11 0.91
CA GLY A 37 -50.12 -11.16 1.83
C GLY A 37 -48.83 -11.66 2.46
N VAL A 38 -48.33 -10.87 3.42
CA VAL A 38 -47.11 -11.17 4.19
C VAL A 38 -47.47 -11.50 5.63
N TYR A 39 -46.98 -12.65 6.10
CA TYR A 39 -47.20 -13.14 7.45
C TYR A 39 -45.88 -13.20 8.22
N ARG A 40 -45.92 -12.88 9.51
CA ARG A 40 -44.72 -12.81 10.36
C ARG A 40 -44.40 -14.15 11.02
N THR A 41 -45.35 -15.07 11.03
CA THR A 41 -45.18 -16.42 11.58
C THR A 41 -45.56 -17.49 10.55
N TRP A 42 -44.93 -18.66 10.66
CA TRP A 42 -45.29 -19.81 9.82
C TRP A 42 -46.75 -20.25 10.05
N ALA A 43 -47.23 -20.21 11.29
CA ALA A 43 -48.59 -20.59 11.64
C ALA A 43 -49.65 -19.75 10.90
N GLU A 44 -49.38 -18.45 10.73
CA GLU A 44 -50.24 -17.56 9.94
C GLU A 44 -50.16 -17.85 8.44
N CYS A 45 -48.96 -18.08 7.89
CA CYS A 45 -48.78 -18.47 6.49
C CYS A 45 -49.49 -19.79 6.16
N GLN A 46 -49.34 -20.79 7.04
CA GLN A 46 -49.89 -22.13 6.84
C GLN A 46 -51.41 -22.13 6.78
N LYS A 47 -52.08 -21.30 7.60
CA LYS A 47 -53.54 -21.11 7.53
C LYS A 47 -54.02 -20.64 6.16
N GLN A 48 -53.16 -19.96 5.40
CA GLN A 48 -53.51 -19.40 4.09
C GLN A 48 -53.15 -20.32 2.93
N THR A 49 -52.29 -21.32 3.15
CA THR A 49 -51.79 -22.20 2.10
C THR A 49 -52.28 -23.64 2.24
N SER A 50 -52.61 -24.07 3.45
CA SER A 50 -53.08 -25.43 3.72
C SER A 50 -54.47 -25.66 3.11
N GLY A 51 -54.61 -26.72 2.31
CA GLY A 51 -55.88 -27.07 1.66
C GLY A 51 -56.21 -26.26 0.39
N PHE A 52 -55.37 -25.30 -0.01
CA PHE A 52 -55.60 -24.49 -1.22
C PHE A 52 -54.91 -25.13 -2.45
N PRO A 53 -55.65 -25.51 -3.52
CA PRO A 53 -55.07 -26.08 -4.73
C PRO A 53 -54.09 -25.11 -5.41
N GLY A 54 -52.84 -25.53 -5.59
CA GLY A 54 -51.81 -24.71 -6.24
C GLY A 54 -51.26 -23.56 -5.37
N ALA A 55 -51.34 -23.68 -4.04
CA ALA A 55 -50.78 -22.70 -3.12
C ALA A 55 -49.30 -22.42 -3.41
N THR A 56 -48.93 -21.15 -3.45
CA THR A 56 -47.56 -20.68 -3.78
C THR A 56 -47.12 -19.71 -2.69
N TYR A 57 -46.15 -20.12 -1.89
CA TYR A 57 -45.62 -19.36 -0.76
C TYR A 57 -44.10 -19.50 -0.65
N LYS A 58 -43.43 -18.51 -0.06
CA LYS A 58 -41.97 -18.54 0.16
C LYS A 58 -41.60 -17.74 1.40
N SER A 59 -40.54 -18.16 2.10
CA SER A 59 -40.00 -17.42 3.24
C SER A 59 -38.85 -16.50 2.81
N PHE A 60 -38.78 -15.32 3.42
CA PHE A 60 -37.80 -14.27 3.16
C PHE A 60 -37.24 -13.73 4.47
N THR A 61 -36.05 -13.13 4.40
CA THR A 61 -35.40 -12.44 5.53
C THR A 61 -35.86 -10.98 5.65
N THR A 62 -36.44 -10.40 4.60
CA THR A 62 -36.98 -9.04 4.61
C THR A 62 -38.48 -9.04 4.36
N TYR A 63 -39.20 -8.12 5.01
CA TYR A 63 -40.64 -7.92 4.79
C TYR A 63 -40.92 -7.49 3.35
N LYS A 64 -40.03 -6.69 2.75
CA LYS A 64 -40.22 -6.12 1.41
C LYS A 64 -40.16 -7.19 0.32
N ASP A 65 -39.26 -8.17 0.44
CA ASP A 65 -39.18 -9.26 -0.54
C ASP A 65 -40.40 -10.19 -0.43
N ALA A 66 -40.89 -10.42 0.79
CA ALA A 66 -42.13 -11.16 1.01
C ALA A 66 -43.35 -10.45 0.41
N GLU A 67 -43.39 -9.13 0.49
CA GLU A 67 -44.45 -8.30 -0.09
C GLU A 67 -44.45 -8.35 -1.63
N ILE A 68 -43.27 -8.22 -2.23
CA ILE A 68 -43.10 -8.33 -3.70
C ILE A 68 -43.53 -9.71 -4.20
N PHE A 69 -43.10 -10.76 -3.52
CA PHE A 69 -43.49 -12.14 -3.86
C PHE A 69 -45.00 -12.35 -3.70
N ALA A 70 -45.61 -11.88 -2.61
CA ALA A 70 -47.06 -11.97 -2.40
C ALA A 70 -47.85 -11.25 -3.49
N ALA A 71 -47.33 -10.13 -4.00
CA ALA A 71 -47.89 -9.38 -5.13
C ALA A 71 -47.68 -10.04 -6.50
N GLY A 72 -46.98 -11.19 -6.58
CA GLY A 72 -46.68 -11.89 -7.84
C GLY A 72 -45.45 -11.39 -8.57
N GLY A 73 -44.66 -10.50 -7.95
CA GLY A 73 -43.36 -10.08 -8.45
C GLY A 73 -42.27 -11.11 -8.12
N ASN A 74 -41.20 -11.11 -8.92
CA ASN A 74 -40.01 -11.89 -8.61
C ASN A 74 -39.13 -11.09 -7.62
N PRO A 75 -38.97 -11.51 -6.35
CA PRO A 75 -38.10 -10.81 -5.40
C PRO A 75 -36.62 -10.86 -5.81
N SER A 76 -36.27 -11.74 -6.75
CA SER A 76 -34.96 -11.87 -7.38
C SER A 76 -34.81 -11.07 -8.69
N GLY A 77 -35.83 -10.32 -9.11
CA GLY A 77 -35.81 -9.62 -10.39
C GLY A 77 -36.83 -8.49 -10.45
N GLY A 78 -36.37 -7.29 -10.15
CA GLY A 78 -36.94 -6.06 -10.72
C GLY A 78 -37.41 -5.03 -9.70
N GLY A 79 -36.56 -4.03 -9.47
CA GLY A 79 -36.99 -2.70 -9.05
C GLY A 79 -36.19 -2.13 -7.88
N LYS A 80 -35.02 -1.54 -8.18
CA LYS A 80 -34.46 -0.35 -7.51
C LYS A 80 -33.08 0.01 -8.07
N SER A 81 -32.91 1.31 -8.29
CA SER A 81 -31.64 2.02 -8.18
C SER A 81 -30.80 1.51 -7.00
N SER A 82 -29.49 1.43 -7.23
CA SER A 82 -28.39 1.07 -6.31
C SER A 82 -27.92 -0.41 -6.29
N LYS A 83 -26.73 -0.59 -6.89
CA LYS A 83 -25.65 -1.56 -6.57
C LYS A 83 -25.74 -2.99 -7.14
N PRO A 84 -24.82 -3.38 -8.06
CA PRO A 84 -24.32 -4.74 -8.10
C PRO A 84 -23.27 -4.91 -6.98
N LYS A 85 -23.57 -5.70 -5.95
CA LYS A 85 -22.58 -6.13 -4.97
C LYS A 85 -21.86 -7.35 -5.56
N ALA A 86 -20.91 -7.13 -6.47
CA ALA A 86 -20.04 -8.20 -6.94
C ALA A 86 -19.29 -8.79 -5.74
N THR A 87 -19.20 -10.11 -5.66
CA THR A 87 -18.50 -10.80 -4.56
C THR A 87 -16.99 -10.61 -4.63
N ARG A 88 -16.44 -10.36 -5.83
CA ARG A 88 -15.02 -10.09 -6.11
C ARG A 88 -14.87 -9.21 -7.36
N TYR A 89 -13.76 -8.48 -7.45
CA TYR A 89 -13.34 -7.68 -8.59
C TYR A 89 -11.97 -8.14 -9.09
N TYR A 90 -11.80 -8.26 -10.40
CA TYR A 90 -10.57 -8.68 -11.07
C TYR A 90 -10.01 -7.48 -11.85
N ALA A 91 -8.91 -6.90 -11.37
CA ALA A 91 -8.24 -5.81 -12.06
C ALA A 91 -7.14 -6.37 -12.94
N VAL A 92 -7.19 -6.08 -14.24
CA VAL A 92 -6.24 -6.55 -15.25
C VAL A 92 -5.55 -5.34 -15.87
N ALA A 93 -4.34 -5.08 -15.42
CA ALA A 93 -3.52 -3.93 -15.81
C ALA A 93 -2.71 -4.18 -17.10
N SER A 94 -2.30 -5.43 -17.35
CA SER A 94 -1.59 -5.84 -18.57
C SER A 94 -2.02 -7.23 -18.98
N ALA A 95 -2.73 -7.35 -20.10
CA ALA A 95 -3.15 -8.60 -20.76
C ALA A 95 -3.70 -8.25 -22.16
N LYS A 96 -4.07 -9.24 -22.98
CA LYS A 96 -4.81 -9.02 -24.24
C LYS A 96 -6.12 -8.25 -24.01
N ARG A 97 -6.72 -8.38 -22.82
CA ARG A 97 -7.92 -7.66 -22.39
C ARG A 97 -7.70 -7.06 -21.00
N THR A 98 -7.80 -5.74 -20.90
CA THR A 98 -7.50 -4.97 -19.69
C THR A 98 -8.73 -4.25 -19.15
N GLY A 99 -8.74 -3.94 -17.84
CA GLY A 99 -9.87 -3.31 -17.17
C GLY A 99 -10.21 -3.97 -15.83
N ILE A 100 -11.36 -3.60 -15.26
CA ILE A 100 -11.91 -4.21 -14.04
C ILE A 100 -13.13 -5.04 -14.41
N PHE A 101 -13.15 -6.28 -13.93
CA PHE A 101 -14.17 -7.28 -14.22
C PHE A 101 -14.71 -7.89 -12.93
N THR A 102 -15.91 -8.46 -12.97
CA THR A 102 -16.54 -9.09 -11.80
C THR A 102 -16.64 -10.61 -11.92
N ASN A 103 -16.29 -11.16 -13.08
CA ASN A 103 -16.25 -12.58 -13.33
C ASN A 103 -14.86 -12.99 -13.84
N TRP A 104 -14.37 -14.13 -13.35
CA TRP A 104 -13.09 -14.71 -13.75
C TRP A 104 -13.17 -15.31 -15.16
N ASP A 105 -14.25 -16.02 -15.47
CA ASP A 105 -14.40 -16.73 -16.75
C ASP A 105 -14.36 -15.77 -17.94
N ASP A 106 -14.79 -14.53 -17.74
CA ASP A 106 -14.73 -13.53 -18.78
C ASP A 106 -13.27 -13.28 -19.20
N ILE A 107 -12.33 -13.23 -18.23
CA ILE A 107 -10.97 -12.73 -18.45
C ILE A 107 -9.89 -13.81 -18.48
N SER A 108 -10.19 -15.04 -18.07
CA SER A 108 -9.20 -16.12 -17.97
C SER A 108 -8.43 -16.31 -19.28
N ASP A 109 -9.14 -16.34 -20.41
CA ASP A 109 -8.55 -16.56 -21.74
C ASP A 109 -7.60 -15.43 -22.16
N ALA A 110 -7.90 -14.20 -21.73
CA ALA A 110 -7.05 -13.05 -21.99
C ALA A 110 -5.78 -13.06 -21.16
N ILE A 111 -5.78 -13.73 -20.00
CA ILE A 111 -4.66 -13.79 -19.06
C ILE A 111 -3.76 -15.00 -19.37
N ILE A 112 -4.33 -16.20 -19.51
CA ILE A 112 -3.61 -17.48 -19.61
C ILE A 112 -2.65 -17.50 -20.82
N GLY A 113 -3.02 -16.86 -21.93
CA GLY A 113 -2.20 -16.81 -23.15
C GLY A 113 -1.28 -15.59 -23.30
N THR A 114 -1.27 -14.64 -22.35
CA THR A 114 -0.46 -13.41 -22.48
C THR A 114 0.89 -13.55 -21.79
N LYS A 115 1.98 -13.10 -22.42
CA LYS A 115 3.30 -13.04 -21.80
C LYS A 115 3.32 -12.00 -20.67
N ARG A 116 3.49 -12.46 -19.42
CA ARG A 116 3.61 -11.65 -18.19
C ARG A 116 2.41 -10.74 -17.89
N PRO A 117 1.21 -11.31 -17.67
CA PRO A 117 0.03 -10.51 -17.40
C PRO A 117 0.11 -9.90 -15.99
N LYS A 118 -0.28 -8.62 -15.86
CA LYS A 118 -0.40 -7.96 -14.55
C LYS A 118 -1.87 -7.90 -14.18
N TYR A 119 -2.28 -8.72 -13.22
CA TYR A 119 -3.64 -8.75 -12.73
C TYR A 119 -3.70 -9.11 -11.24
N LYS A 120 -4.80 -8.72 -10.57
CA LYS A 120 -5.06 -9.10 -9.18
C LYS A 120 -6.56 -9.10 -8.88
N LYS A 121 -6.97 -9.95 -7.94
CA LYS A 121 -8.34 -10.02 -7.41
C LYS A 121 -8.47 -9.20 -6.13
N PHE A 122 -9.61 -8.55 -5.95
CA PHE A 122 -9.93 -7.66 -4.84
C PHE A 122 -11.34 -7.91 -4.33
N GLU A 123 -11.57 -7.61 -3.06
CA GLU A 123 -12.91 -7.69 -2.45
C GLU A 123 -13.72 -6.45 -2.75
N THR A 124 -13.06 -5.31 -2.99
CA THR A 124 -13.71 -4.04 -3.28
C THR A 124 -13.31 -3.48 -4.64
N LEU A 125 -14.24 -2.74 -5.25
CA LEU A 125 -14.02 -2.02 -6.50
C LEU A 125 -12.96 -0.92 -6.33
N HIS A 126 -12.89 -0.30 -5.15
CA HIS A 126 -11.90 0.72 -4.82
C HIS A 126 -10.48 0.19 -4.87
N GLU A 127 -10.22 -0.97 -4.25
CA GLU A 127 -8.90 -1.58 -4.27
C GLU A 127 -8.52 -2.05 -5.69
N ALA A 128 -9.49 -2.58 -6.45
CA ALA A 128 -9.30 -2.91 -7.86
C ALA A 128 -8.91 -1.67 -8.67
N PHE A 129 -9.55 -0.53 -8.41
CA PHE A 129 -9.27 0.72 -9.09
C PHE A 129 -7.92 1.33 -8.69
N ALA A 130 -7.53 1.24 -7.42
CA ALA A 130 -6.20 1.65 -6.95
C ALA A 130 -5.09 0.82 -7.61
N TYR A 131 -5.30 -0.49 -7.78
CA TYR A 131 -4.37 -1.34 -8.52
C TYR A 131 -4.25 -0.92 -9.99
N MET A 132 -5.37 -0.60 -10.64
CA MET A 132 -5.35 -0.08 -12.01
C MET A 132 -4.59 1.24 -12.11
N LYS A 133 -4.75 2.17 -11.16
CA LYS A 133 -3.97 3.42 -11.12
C LYS A 133 -2.47 3.17 -10.99
N GLN A 134 -2.07 2.16 -10.20
CA GLN A 134 -0.67 1.88 -9.92
C GLN A 134 0.04 1.15 -11.07
N TRP A 135 -0.67 0.27 -11.79
CA TRP A 135 -0.05 -0.66 -12.72
C TRP A 135 -0.59 -0.60 -14.16
N GLY A 136 -1.74 0.03 -14.36
CA GLY A 136 -2.43 0.09 -15.65
C GLY A 136 -2.04 1.30 -16.48
N GLU A 137 -2.15 1.16 -17.80
CA GLU A 137 -1.97 2.25 -18.75
C GLU A 137 -3.01 3.38 -18.51
N PRO A 138 -2.64 4.67 -18.64
CA PRO A 138 -3.54 5.80 -18.36
C PRO A 138 -4.90 5.70 -19.09
N ASN A 139 -4.89 5.26 -20.35
CA ASN A 139 -6.10 5.09 -21.16
C ASN A 139 -7.01 3.98 -20.62
N VAL A 140 -6.44 2.91 -20.06
CA VAL A 140 -7.19 1.81 -19.46
C VAL A 140 -7.78 2.24 -18.12
N VAL A 141 -7.05 3.02 -17.33
CA VAL A 141 -7.54 3.60 -16.08
C VAL A 141 -8.70 4.56 -16.35
N ALA A 142 -8.59 5.41 -17.37
CA ALA A 142 -9.67 6.31 -17.79
C ALA A 142 -10.93 5.53 -18.23
N LYS A 143 -10.77 4.45 -19.02
CA LYS A 143 -11.89 3.58 -19.40
C LYS A 143 -12.52 2.87 -18.21
N ALA A 144 -11.70 2.33 -17.30
CA ALA A 144 -12.19 1.72 -16.07
C ALA A 144 -12.94 2.74 -15.20
N ARG A 145 -12.49 4.00 -15.16
CA ARG A 145 -13.18 5.09 -14.46
C ARG A 145 -14.52 5.41 -15.10
N ALA A 146 -14.58 5.49 -16.43
CA ALA A 146 -15.84 5.73 -17.14
C ALA A 146 -16.86 4.58 -16.90
N GLN A 147 -16.39 3.34 -16.87
CA GLN A 147 -17.23 2.16 -16.67
C GLN A 147 -17.71 2.01 -15.21
N TRP A 148 -16.82 2.23 -14.25
CA TRP A 148 -17.04 1.90 -12.84
C TRP A 148 -17.21 3.12 -11.93
N GLY A 149 -17.04 4.33 -12.45
CA GLY A 149 -17.05 5.60 -11.71
C GLY A 149 -18.27 5.78 -10.82
N LYS A 150 -19.47 5.52 -11.36
CA LYS A 150 -20.74 5.58 -10.61
C LYS A 150 -20.81 4.63 -9.41
N TYR A 151 -20.04 3.53 -9.43
CA TYR A 151 -20.03 2.51 -8.38
C TYR A 151 -18.88 2.68 -7.38
N LEU A 152 -17.90 3.51 -7.70
CA LEU A 152 -16.88 3.97 -6.75
C LEU A 152 -17.46 4.95 -5.72
N GLY A 153 -18.76 5.29 -5.80
CA GLY A 153 -19.39 6.20 -4.84
C GLY A 153 -18.87 7.62 -5.02
N GLY A 154 -19.43 8.32 -6.00
CA GLY A 154 -19.10 9.71 -6.30
C GLY A 154 -19.51 10.09 -7.71
N GLU A 155 -20.77 10.49 -7.90
CA GLU A 155 -21.18 11.37 -9.00
C GLU A 155 -21.88 12.54 -8.31
N THR A 156 -21.36 13.76 -8.40
CA THR A 156 -21.82 14.68 -9.43
C THR A 156 -20.70 15.52 -10.05
N SER A 157 -20.92 15.81 -11.34
CA SER A 157 -20.53 17.01 -12.07
C SER A 157 -20.07 18.21 -11.19
N SER A 158 -18.82 18.62 -11.41
CA SER A 158 -18.36 20.01 -11.55
C SER A 158 -18.67 21.09 -10.49
N SER A 159 -19.16 20.79 -9.28
CA SER A 159 -19.25 21.83 -8.23
C SER A 159 -18.96 21.39 -6.80
N ASP A 160 -19.02 20.10 -6.48
CA ASP A 160 -18.98 19.62 -5.08
C ASP A 160 -18.10 18.37 -4.88
N ALA A 161 -17.12 18.13 -5.75
CA ALA A 161 -15.99 17.31 -5.35
C ALA A 161 -15.31 18.01 -4.18
N ASP A 162 -14.87 17.28 -3.15
CA ASP A 162 -13.79 17.79 -2.29
C ASP A 162 -12.80 18.46 -3.24
N PRO A 163 -12.47 19.76 -3.02
CA PRO A 163 -11.62 20.49 -3.94
C PRO A 163 -10.41 19.62 -4.22
N PRO A 164 -9.99 19.46 -5.50
CA PRO A 164 -8.88 18.58 -5.85
C PRO A 164 -7.76 18.86 -4.85
N VAL A 165 -7.40 17.83 -4.07
CA VAL A 165 -6.46 17.98 -2.95
C VAL A 165 -5.26 18.72 -3.51
N ASP A 166 -5.07 19.94 -3.04
CA ASP A 166 -4.02 20.82 -3.54
C ASP A 166 -2.71 20.28 -2.98
N PHE A 167 -2.07 19.41 -3.78
CA PHE A 167 -0.81 18.79 -3.42
C PHE A 167 0.32 19.78 -3.68
N LEU A 168 1.15 20.02 -2.67
CA LEU A 168 2.46 20.60 -2.91
C LEU A 168 3.33 19.54 -3.60
N GLU A 169 3.75 19.84 -4.84
CA GLU A 169 4.65 18.99 -5.61
C GLU A 169 6.09 19.17 -5.13
N ILE A 170 6.77 18.07 -4.82
CA ILE A 170 8.14 18.07 -4.32
C ILE A 170 8.92 16.99 -5.04
N TYR A 171 10.09 17.34 -5.55
CA TYR A 171 10.99 16.41 -6.22
C TYR A 171 12.16 16.08 -5.30
N THR A 172 12.50 14.80 -5.19
CA THR A 172 13.54 14.31 -4.30
C THR A 172 14.50 13.42 -5.07
N ASP A 173 15.79 13.56 -4.79
CA ASP A 173 16.85 12.77 -5.40
C ASP A 173 18.00 12.54 -4.40
N GLY A 174 18.71 11.43 -4.55
CA GLY A 174 19.90 11.10 -3.79
C GLY A 174 21.05 10.75 -4.72
N SER A 175 22.20 11.37 -4.49
CA SER A 175 23.42 11.09 -5.26
C SER A 175 24.51 10.54 -4.37
N SER A 176 25.32 9.60 -4.87
CA SER A 176 26.52 9.11 -4.18
C SER A 176 27.72 9.00 -5.11
N LEU A 177 28.72 9.84 -4.85
CA LEU A 177 30.03 9.80 -5.51
C LEU A 177 30.81 8.60 -4.99
N GLY A 178 31.18 7.69 -5.90
CA GLY A 178 31.97 6.52 -5.55
C GLY A 178 31.21 5.47 -4.72
N ASN A 179 29.88 5.42 -4.83
CA ASN A 179 29.00 4.53 -4.08
C ASN A 179 29.57 3.11 -3.90
N GLY A 180 29.62 2.63 -2.66
CA GLY A 180 30.19 1.32 -2.30
C GLY A 180 31.70 1.33 -2.01
N LYS A 181 32.38 2.48 -2.11
CA LYS A 181 33.82 2.63 -1.81
C LYS A 181 34.04 3.34 -0.47
N VAL A 182 35.24 3.17 0.10
CA VAL A 182 35.63 3.73 1.42
C VAL A 182 35.48 5.25 1.50
N ASN A 183 35.65 5.96 0.38
CA ASN A 183 35.55 7.42 0.32
C ASN A 183 34.24 7.89 -0.35
N SER A 184 33.17 7.09 -0.25
CA SER A 184 31.88 7.47 -0.81
C SER A 184 31.40 8.78 -0.18
N ARG A 185 30.82 9.66 -0.99
CA ARG A 185 30.22 10.90 -0.52
C ARG A 185 28.84 11.02 -1.12
N ALA A 186 27.83 11.00 -0.27
CA ALA A 186 26.46 11.09 -0.70
C ALA A 186 25.85 12.45 -0.40
N GLY A 187 24.92 12.89 -1.23
CA GLY A 187 24.25 14.18 -1.13
C GLY A 187 22.75 14.04 -1.34
N VAL A 188 22.02 14.95 -0.72
CA VAL A 188 20.57 14.94 -0.61
C VAL A 188 20.03 16.16 -1.35
N GLY A 189 19.12 15.92 -2.31
CA GLY A 189 18.48 16.95 -3.11
C GLY A 189 16.97 16.97 -2.89
N VAL A 190 16.41 18.13 -2.54
CA VAL A 190 14.97 18.35 -2.48
C VAL A 190 14.63 19.63 -3.21
N TRP A 191 13.72 19.56 -4.18
CA TRP A 191 13.29 20.68 -4.99
C TRP A 191 11.78 20.90 -4.89
N PHE A 192 11.41 22.07 -4.34
CA PHE A 192 10.04 22.57 -4.22
C PHE A 192 9.66 23.50 -5.38
N GLY A 193 10.65 24.11 -6.03
CA GLY A 193 10.43 25.06 -7.11
C GLY A 193 11.58 26.05 -7.27
N PRO A 194 11.60 26.86 -8.35
CA PRO A 194 12.61 27.89 -8.54
C PRO A 194 12.58 28.93 -7.40
N GLY A 195 13.72 29.17 -6.75
CA GLY A 195 13.86 30.18 -5.71
C GLY A 195 13.17 29.86 -4.37
N ASP A 196 12.58 28.67 -4.22
CA ASP A 196 11.95 28.28 -2.95
C ASP A 196 13.03 28.05 -1.88
N GLU A 197 12.90 28.75 -0.75
CA GLU A 197 13.85 28.68 0.38
C GLU A 197 13.89 27.30 1.04
N ARG A 198 12.87 26.45 0.80
CA ARG A 198 12.83 25.08 1.31
C ARG A 198 13.64 24.11 0.46
N ASN A 199 14.15 24.51 -0.72
CA ASN A 199 15.04 23.68 -1.51
C ASN A 199 16.25 23.25 -0.66
N VAL A 200 16.60 21.96 -0.74
CA VAL A 200 17.68 21.36 0.03
C VAL A 200 18.76 20.87 -0.91
N SER A 201 19.99 21.31 -0.66
CA SER A 201 21.22 20.69 -1.16
C SER A 201 22.13 20.54 0.05
N GLU A 202 22.26 19.30 0.54
CA GLU A 202 23.08 19.02 1.72
C GLU A 202 23.93 17.77 1.53
N ARG A 203 25.04 17.72 2.26
CA ARG A 203 25.82 16.49 2.40
C ARG A 203 25.04 15.50 3.26
N LEU A 204 24.96 14.24 2.83
CA LEU A 204 24.38 13.19 3.66
C LEU A 204 25.18 13.07 4.97
N GLU A 205 24.51 13.24 6.09
CA GLU A 205 25.11 13.10 7.42
C GLU A 205 25.37 11.63 7.79
N GLY A 206 26.37 11.42 8.66
CA GLY A 206 26.75 10.11 9.19
C GLY A 206 27.73 9.32 8.32
N ASP A 207 28.19 8.18 8.83
CA ASP A 207 29.29 7.42 8.21
C ASP A 207 28.85 6.60 7.00
N VAL A 208 27.56 6.23 6.93
CA VAL A 208 27.03 5.37 5.87
C VAL A 208 26.67 6.22 4.65
N GLN A 209 27.62 6.35 3.73
CA GLN A 209 27.49 7.18 2.52
C GLN A 209 27.03 6.36 1.31
N THR A 210 25.73 6.09 1.20
CA THR A 210 25.16 5.29 0.09
C THR A 210 24.07 6.04 -0.65
N ASN A 211 23.85 5.69 -1.93
CA ASN A 211 22.78 6.30 -2.74
C ASN A 211 21.41 6.10 -2.08
N GLN A 212 21.09 4.85 -1.70
CA GLN A 212 19.79 4.50 -1.12
C GLN A 212 19.49 5.25 0.18
N ARG A 213 20.52 5.54 0.97
CA ARG A 213 20.36 6.32 2.20
C ARG A 213 20.09 7.79 1.88
N ALA A 214 20.81 8.36 0.92
CA ALA A 214 20.57 9.73 0.45
C ALA A 214 19.16 9.92 -0.12
N GLU A 215 18.67 8.98 -0.93
CA GLU A 215 17.32 8.98 -1.48
C GLU A 215 16.24 9.01 -0.37
N LEU A 216 16.38 8.14 0.64
CA LEU A 216 15.45 8.10 1.77
C LEU A 216 15.55 9.38 2.61
N THR A 217 16.76 9.91 2.82
CA THR A 217 16.95 11.19 3.52
C THR A 217 16.30 12.34 2.75
N ALA A 218 16.33 12.35 1.41
CA ALA A 218 15.66 13.35 0.59
C ALA A 218 14.14 13.35 0.82
N ILE A 219 13.51 12.17 0.84
CA ILE A 219 12.09 12.02 1.18
C ILE A 219 11.81 12.54 2.61
N LEU A 220 12.66 12.19 3.58
CA LEU A 220 12.51 12.66 4.95
C LEU A 220 12.57 14.20 5.03
N ARG A 221 13.56 14.81 4.37
CA ARG A 221 13.73 16.27 4.33
C ARG A 221 12.54 16.97 3.66
N ALA A 222 12.01 16.42 2.57
CA ALA A 222 10.79 16.92 1.94
C ALA A 222 9.61 16.98 2.93
N LEU A 223 9.43 15.92 3.72
CA LEU A 223 8.36 15.85 4.73
C LEU A 223 8.61 16.76 5.94
N GLU A 224 9.87 16.95 6.34
CA GLU A 224 10.25 17.84 7.45
C GLU A 224 10.13 19.32 7.10
N LYS A 225 10.45 19.70 5.84
CA LYS A 225 10.36 21.07 5.34
C LYS A 225 8.95 21.51 4.96
N THR A 226 7.99 20.59 5.00
CA THR A 226 6.60 20.87 4.66
C THR A 226 5.70 20.79 5.90
N PRO A 227 4.84 21.79 6.16
CA PRO A 227 3.85 21.73 7.24
C PRO A 227 3.03 20.43 7.21
N GLU A 228 2.75 19.86 8.39
CA GLU A 228 2.02 18.59 8.50
C GLU A 228 0.53 18.72 8.11
N THR A 229 0.00 19.94 7.98
CA THR A 229 -1.37 20.21 7.50
C THR A 229 -1.45 20.44 5.99
N ARG A 230 -0.37 20.19 5.24
CA ARG A 230 -0.33 20.33 3.78
C ARG A 230 -0.26 18.96 3.13
N SER A 231 -1.13 18.67 2.17
CA SER A 231 -0.95 17.46 1.34
C SER A 231 0.24 17.61 0.39
N VAL A 232 1.05 16.56 0.24
CA VAL A 232 2.26 16.56 -0.60
C VAL A 232 2.27 15.43 -1.60
N ARG A 233 2.81 15.72 -2.78
CA ARG A 233 3.11 14.72 -3.80
C ARG A 233 4.62 14.71 -4.04
N ILE A 234 5.25 13.60 -3.66
CA ILE A 234 6.69 13.40 -3.74
C ILE A 234 7.01 12.62 -5.01
N TYR A 235 7.79 13.25 -5.89
CA TYR A 235 8.34 12.67 -7.10
C TYR A 235 9.76 12.16 -6.81
N THR A 236 10.00 10.88 -7.09
CA THR A 236 11.31 10.23 -6.93
C THR A 236 11.51 9.21 -8.06
N ASP A 237 12.73 9.06 -8.53
CA ASP A 237 13.09 7.98 -9.46
C ASP A 237 13.54 6.69 -8.76
N SER A 238 13.74 6.74 -7.43
CA SER A 238 14.07 5.61 -6.60
C SER A 238 12.85 4.77 -6.25
N THR A 239 12.62 3.72 -7.03
CA THR A 239 11.62 2.68 -6.70
C THR A 239 11.91 2.03 -5.35
N TYR A 240 13.19 1.86 -5.00
CA TYR A 240 13.61 1.36 -3.69
C TYR A 240 13.03 2.21 -2.57
N SER A 241 13.27 3.52 -2.59
CA SER A 241 12.84 4.43 -1.52
C SER A 241 11.32 4.51 -1.42
N ARG A 242 10.63 4.60 -2.56
CA ARG A 242 9.17 4.53 -2.63
C ARG A 242 8.64 3.23 -2.03
N ASP A 243 9.18 2.08 -2.42
CA ASP A 243 8.66 0.77 -2.00
C ASP A 243 8.95 0.49 -0.52
N CYS A 244 10.12 0.93 -0.02
CA CYS A 244 10.44 0.95 1.41
C CYS A 244 9.33 1.57 2.24
N VAL A 245 8.85 2.76 1.85
CA VAL A 245 7.90 3.54 2.66
C VAL A 245 6.43 3.30 2.30
N THR A 246 6.11 2.60 1.21
CA THR A 246 4.72 2.32 0.79
C THR A 246 4.30 0.86 0.96
N THR A 247 5.22 -0.07 0.69
CA THR A 247 4.88 -1.50 0.55
C THR A 247 5.66 -2.35 1.55
N TRP A 248 6.99 -2.24 1.56
CA TRP A 248 7.85 -3.18 2.30
C TRP A 248 7.84 -2.96 3.81
N TYR A 249 7.66 -1.72 4.28
CA TYR A 249 7.58 -1.44 5.72
C TYR A 249 6.52 -2.29 6.43
N LYS A 250 5.40 -2.61 5.77
CA LYS A 250 4.32 -3.41 6.35
C LYS A 250 4.78 -4.82 6.71
N THR A 251 5.56 -5.43 5.82
CA THR A 251 6.13 -6.77 6.04
C THR A 251 7.28 -6.72 7.02
N TRP A 252 8.11 -5.68 6.98
CA TRP A 252 9.20 -5.53 7.93
C TRP A 252 8.69 -5.31 9.34
N GLU A 253 7.71 -4.44 9.53
CA GLU A 253 7.08 -4.17 10.82
C GLU A 253 6.49 -5.45 11.44
N SER A 254 5.77 -6.26 10.66
CA SER A 254 5.23 -7.55 11.15
C SER A 254 6.31 -8.60 11.45
N LYS A 255 7.48 -8.49 10.82
CA LYS A 255 8.64 -9.37 11.05
C LYS A 255 9.70 -8.76 11.99
N ASN A 256 9.30 -7.81 12.83
CA ASN A 256 10.20 -7.12 13.77
C ASN A 256 11.45 -6.53 13.09
N TRP A 257 11.24 -5.89 11.94
CA TRP A 257 12.24 -5.25 11.09
C TRP A 257 13.36 -6.16 10.58
N LYS A 258 12.99 -7.39 10.21
CA LYS A 258 13.87 -8.36 9.54
C LYS A 258 13.56 -8.48 8.05
N THR A 259 14.60 -8.67 7.26
CA THR A 259 14.55 -8.99 5.83
C THR A 259 14.03 -10.41 5.60
N SER A 260 13.74 -10.77 4.34
CA SER A 260 13.30 -12.13 3.97
C SER A 260 14.30 -13.22 4.36
N ILE A 261 15.60 -12.90 4.37
CA ILE A 261 16.69 -13.80 4.74
C ILE A 261 17.06 -13.71 6.24
N GLY A 262 16.26 -12.98 7.05
CA GLY A 262 16.44 -12.90 8.50
C GLY A 262 17.42 -11.83 9.00
N GLY A 263 18.19 -11.19 8.11
CA GLY A 263 19.07 -10.07 8.46
C GLY A 263 18.31 -8.78 8.77
N GLU A 264 18.98 -7.80 9.40
CA GLU A 264 18.37 -6.51 9.73
C GLU A 264 18.12 -5.62 8.51
N VAL A 265 17.05 -4.82 8.55
CA VAL A 265 16.76 -3.84 7.51
C VAL A 265 17.72 -2.65 7.64
N LYS A 266 18.67 -2.53 6.71
CA LYS A 266 19.78 -1.57 6.76
C LYS A 266 19.38 -0.10 6.99
N ASN A 267 18.29 0.35 6.36
CA ASN A 267 17.81 1.74 6.45
C ASN A 267 16.55 1.86 7.33
N LYS A 268 16.39 0.95 8.31
CA LYS A 268 15.24 0.91 9.22
C LYS A 268 14.98 2.29 9.86
N ASP A 269 16.03 2.96 10.30
CA ASP A 269 15.98 4.25 10.98
C ASP A 269 15.27 5.33 10.12
N LEU A 270 15.67 5.46 8.85
CA LEU A 270 15.06 6.43 7.94
C LEU A 270 13.64 6.03 7.55
N VAL A 271 13.39 4.74 7.28
CA VAL A 271 12.05 4.27 6.93
C VAL A 271 11.08 4.52 8.08
N GLN A 272 11.48 4.24 9.32
CA GLN A 272 10.66 4.53 10.51
C GLN A 272 10.41 6.03 10.67
N ALA A 273 11.42 6.87 10.50
CA ALA A 273 11.27 8.33 10.58
C ALA A 273 10.29 8.87 9.52
N ILE A 274 10.40 8.40 8.27
CA ILE A 274 9.50 8.77 7.17
C ILE A 274 8.07 8.30 7.47
N ARG A 275 7.89 7.04 7.90
CA ARG A 275 6.57 6.51 8.23
C ARG A 275 5.91 7.27 9.37
N LYS A 276 6.68 7.67 10.39
CA LYS A 276 6.19 8.53 11.48
C LYS A 276 5.66 9.86 10.93
N LYS A 277 6.38 10.49 10.01
CA LYS A 277 5.95 11.75 9.35
C LYS A 277 4.69 11.57 8.49
N ILE A 278 4.58 10.45 7.77
CA ILE A 278 3.38 10.12 6.97
C ILE A 278 2.16 9.94 7.88
N VAL A 279 2.30 9.22 9.01
CA VAL A 279 1.20 9.00 9.96
C VAL A 279 0.78 10.31 10.63
N SER A 280 1.73 11.10 11.14
CA SER A 280 1.45 12.42 11.75
C SER A 280 0.67 13.33 10.79
N ARG A 281 1.06 13.34 9.51
CA ARG A 281 0.37 14.10 8.45
C ARG A 281 -1.06 13.61 8.20
N ALA A 282 -1.28 12.29 8.20
CA ALA A 282 -2.62 11.72 8.06
C ALA A 282 -3.51 12.05 9.27
N GLU A 283 -2.97 12.01 10.49
CA GLU A 283 -3.67 12.42 11.71
C GLU A 283 -4.01 13.92 11.70
N ALA A 284 -3.19 14.75 11.05
CA ALA A 284 -3.45 16.16 10.80
C ALA A 284 -4.41 16.44 9.61
N GLY A 285 -4.97 15.40 8.99
CA GLY A 285 -5.93 15.53 7.88
C GLY A 285 -5.30 15.82 6.52
N SER A 286 -4.02 15.48 6.33
CA SER A 286 -3.28 15.70 5.09
C SER A 286 -2.72 14.40 4.50
N GLU A 287 -2.41 14.43 3.21
CA GLU A 287 -2.02 13.23 2.46
C GLU A 287 -0.58 13.27 1.96
N VAL A 288 0.02 12.08 1.78
CA VAL A 288 1.30 11.90 1.09
C VAL A 288 1.07 10.97 -0.10
N GLU A 289 1.27 11.49 -1.30
CA GLU A 289 1.28 10.72 -2.54
C GLU A 289 2.72 10.56 -3.04
N PHE A 290 3.07 9.36 -3.52
CA PHE A 290 4.36 9.11 -4.17
C PHE A 290 4.15 8.84 -5.65
N VAL A 291 4.88 9.58 -6.49
CA VAL A 291 4.89 9.39 -7.94
C VAL A 291 6.30 8.97 -8.36
N TRP A 292 6.38 7.83 -9.05
CA TRP A 292 7.64 7.43 -9.66
C TRP A 292 7.84 8.18 -10.96
N VAL A 293 9.03 8.75 -11.11
CA VAL A 293 9.48 9.36 -12.37
C VAL A 293 10.66 8.58 -12.92
N LYS A 294 10.83 8.60 -14.23
CA LYS A 294 11.99 7.96 -14.84
C LYS A 294 13.23 8.83 -14.59
N GLY A 295 14.26 8.24 -13.98
CA GLY A 295 15.56 8.89 -13.84
C GLY A 295 16.17 9.29 -15.19
N HIS A 296 16.94 10.37 -15.21
CA HIS A 296 17.56 10.94 -16.42
C HIS A 296 16.59 11.21 -17.58
N SER A 297 15.31 11.47 -17.29
CA SER A 297 14.32 11.90 -18.29
C SER A 297 14.17 13.43 -18.33
N ASN A 298 13.42 13.94 -19.31
CA ASN A 298 13.18 15.38 -19.51
C ASN A 298 12.18 15.97 -18.48
N ASN A 299 12.35 15.67 -17.19
CA ASN A 299 11.58 16.27 -16.10
C ASN A 299 12.45 17.33 -15.40
N ALA A 300 12.07 18.60 -15.55
CA ALA A 300 12.83 19.73 -15.02
C ALA A 300 12.98 19.68 -13.48
N GLY A 301 11.96 19.20 -12.77
CA GLY A 301 11.99 19.09 -11.31
C GLY A 301 12.91 17.98 -10.82
N ASN A 302 12.86 16.80 -11.46
CA ASN A 302 13.78 15.70 -11.15
C ASN A 302 15.23 16.11 -11.45
N ALA A 303 15.47 16.76 -12.60
CA ALA A 303 16.79 17.26 -12.94
C ALA A 303 17.28 18.36 -11.96
N ALA A 304 16.37 19.15 -11.38
CA ALA A 304 16.73 20.12 -10.35
C ALA A 304 17.10 19.45 -9.03
N ALA A 305 16.32 18.44 -8.60
CA ALA A 305 16.64 17.64 -7.41
C ALA A 305 17.99 16.92 -7.55
N ASP A 306 18.26 16.30 -8.70
CA ASP A 306 19.56 15.67 -9.01
C ASP A 306 20.72 16.67 -8.92
N ARG A 307 20.59 17.86 -9.52
CA ARG A 307 21.61 18.91 -9.38
C ARG A 307 21.87 19.29 -7.93
N LEU A 308 20.81 19.39 -7.10
CA LEU A 308 20.94 19.69 -5.68
C LEU A 308 21.61 18.53 -4.92
N ALA A 309 21.27 17.28 -5.23
CA ALA A 309 21.86 16.09 -4.62
C ALA A 309 23.35 15.96 -4.95
N VAL A 310 23.71 16.12 -6.23
CA VAL A 310 25.11 16.13 -6.70
C VAL A 310 25.89 17.26 -6.01
N ALA A 311 25.35 18.48 -5.99
CA ALA A 311 26.00 19.60 -5.30
C ALA A 311 26.22 19.29 -3.81
N GLY A 312 25.22 18.69 -3.14
CA GLY A 312 25.31 18.25 -1.75
C GLY A 312 26.41 17.21 -1.51
N ALA A 313 26.58 16.26 -2.44
CA ALA A 313 27.62 15.24 -2.35
C ALA A 313 29.03 15.85 -2.41
N HIS A 314 29.17 16.98 -3.13
CA HIS A 314 30.41 17.76 -3.21
C HIS A 314 30.66 18.68 -2.01
N MET A 315 29.71 18.86 -1.08
CA MET A 315 29.92 19.63 0.15
C MET A 315 30.75 18.87 1.19
N SER A 316 31.54 19.62 1.97
CA SER A 316 32.18 19.11 3.18
C SER A 316 31.13 18.86 4.26
N LEU A 317 31.32 17.83 5.10
CA LEU A 317 30.50 17.70 6.30
C LEU A 317 30.73 18.94 7.19
N PRO A 318 29.67 19.51 7.79
CA PRO A 318 29.84 20.55 8.80
C PRO A 318 30.71 20.00 9.93
N ALA A 319 31.55 20.85 10.53
CA ALA A 319 32.37 20.45 11.66
C ALA A 319 31.46 19.86 12.77
N PRO A 320 31.86 18.76 13.43
CA PRO A 320 31.05 18.14 14.46
C PRO A 320 30.75 19.15 15.57
N LYS A 321 29.47 19.27 15.97
CA LYS A 321 28.97 20.23 16.97
C LYS A 321 29.50 20.00 18.40
N HIS A 322 30.51 19.14 18.60
CA HIS A 322 31.06 18.72 19.90
C HIS A 322 32.56 19.05 20.10
N SER A 323 33.07 20.14 19.54
CA SER A 323 34.45 20.58 19.80
C SER A 323 34.60 21.68 20.85
N ALA A 324 33.51 22.31 21.32
CA ALA A 324 33.61 23.31 22.39
C ALA A 324 33.73 22.70 23.80
N GLU A 325 33.16 21.52 24.05
CA GLU A 325 33.21 20.87 25.38
C GLU A 325 34.28 19.78 25.50
N SER A 326 34.82 19.23 24.40
CA SER A 326 35.87 18.20 24.46
C SER A 326 37.30 18.76 24.53
N LEU A 327 37.50 20.04 24.18
CA LEU A 327 38.81 20.71 24.31
C LEU A 327 39.14 21.15 25.75
N ALA A 328 38.17 21.20 26.66
CA ALA A 328 38.42 21.49 28.07
C ALA A 328 38.98 20.29 28.87
N ALA A 329 38.81 19.05 28.37
CA ALA A 329 39.21 17.83 29.07
C ALA A 329 40.64 17.32 28.75
N VAL A 330 41.36 17.99 27.84
CA VAL A 330 42.76 17.64 27.47
C VAL A 330 43.77 18.60 28.11
N GLY A 331 43.33 19.60 28.87
CA GLY A 331 44.20 20.58 29.55
C GLY A 331 44.77 20.16 30.90
N ALA A 332 44.42 18.99 31.45
CA ALA A 332 44.80 18.61 32.81
C ALA A 332 45.30 17.16 32.91
N ARG A 333 46.47 16.87 32.31
CA ARG A 333 47.27 15.69 32.66
C ARG A 333 48.74 16.10 32.73
N LYS A 334 49.19 16.48 33.93
CA LYS A 334 50.62 16.64 34.24
C LYS A 334 51.26 15.26 34.24
N GLY A 335 52.36 15.10 33.49
CA GLY A 335 53.32 14.00 33.66
C GLY A 335 53.31 12.96 32.54
N TRP A 336 54.01 13.26 31.44
CA TRP A 336 54.66 12.23 30.62
C TRP A 336 56.09 12.73 30.32
N PRO A 337 57.15 11.92 30.50
CA PRO A 337 58.52 12.37 30.31
C PRO A 337 58.86 12.63 28.83
N PRO A 338 59.84 13.49 28.54
CA PRO A 338 60.17 13.86 27.16
C PRO A 338 60.80 12.67 26.42
N VAL A 339 60.29 12.38 25.22
CA VAL A 339 60.86 11.40 24.30
C VAL A 339 62.16 11.97 23.74
N LYS A 340 63.27 11.27 23.97
CA LYS A 340 64.57 11.59 23.37
C LYS A 340 64.54 11.20 21.89
N GLU A 341 64.90 12.15 21.04
CA GLU A 341 65.08 11.99 19.61
C GLU A 341 66.36 11.21 19.34
N THR A 342 66.25 9.97 18.85
CA THR A 342 67.38 9.23 18.28
C THR A 342 67.13 9.01 16.80
N ARG A 343 67.92 9.71 15.98
CA ARG A 343 68.12 9.39 14.57
C ARG A 343 68.85 8.05 14.50
N GLU A 344 68.20 7.03 13.96
CA GLU A 344 68.93 5.97 13.27
C GLU A 344 68.06 5.28 12.21
N THR A 345 68.77 4.80 11.22
CA THR A 345 68.38 4.36 9.89
C THR A 345 67.51 3.10 9.85
N GLY A 346 66.58 3.07 8.90
CA GLY A 346 66.31 1.89 8.10
C GLY A 346 65.36 0.82 8.66
N ARG A 347 64.40 0.45 7.79
CA ARG A 347 63.68 -0.83 7.69
C ARG A 347 62.25 -0.88 8.27
N VAL A 348 61.36 -1.17 7.32
CA VAL A 348 59.96 -1.58 7.41
C VAL A 348 59.73 -2.81 8.31
N ASN A 349 58.66 -2.76 9.12
CA ASN A 349 57.70 -3.84 9.39
C ASN A 349 56.48 -3.24 10.11
N GLN A 350 55.31 -3.19 9.47
CA GLN A 350 54.22 -4.20 9.50
C GLN A 350 53.54 -4.42 10.86
N SER A 351 52.23 -4.13 10.85
CA SER A 351 51.15 -4.79 11.61
C SER A 351 51.00 -4.51 13.10
N LEU A 352 49.88 -3.85 13.48
CA LEU A 352 48.88 -4.36 14.45
C LEU A 352 47.73 -3.35 14.64
N PHE A 353 46.70 -3.43 13.79
CA PHE A 353 45.32 -3.07 14.15
C PHE A 353 44.37 -4.02 13.40
N PRO A 354 43.33 -4.57 14.07
CA PRO A 354 42.53 -5.65 13.51
C PRO A 354 41.60 -5.13 12.41
N THR A 355 41.86 -5.55 11.17
CA THR A 355 40.92 -5.47 10.05
C THR A 355 39.94 -6.64 10.17
N HIS A 356 38.68 -6.38 10.48
CA HIS A 356 37.61 -7.26 10.02
C HIS A 356 37.03 -6.68 8.74
N ASN A 357 37.64 -7.14 7.65
CA ASN A 357 37.14 -7.07 6.29
C ASN A 357 36.04 -8.14 6.17
N GLU A 358 34.79 -7.73 5.99
CA GLU A 358 33.86 -8.55 5.20
C GLU A 358 33.79 -7.97 3.79
N PRO A 359 34.02 -8.76 2.74
CA PRO A 359 34.00 -8.28 1.37
C PRO A 359 32.56 -7.94 0.96
N TYR A 360 32.43 -6.74 0.36
CA TYR A 360 31.26 -6.31 -0.38
C TYR A 360 31.11 -7.22 -1.61
N LEU A 361 30.29 -8.26 -1.50
CA LEU A 361 29.87 -9.04 -2.65
C LEU A 361 28.86 -8.22 -3.45
N ASP A 362 29.33 -7.85 -4.63
CA ASP A 362 28.58 -7.34 -5.76
C ASP A 362 27.46 -8.32 -6.11
N ILE A 363 26.23 -8.01 -5.70
CA ILE A 363 25.05 -8.74 -6.20
C ILE A 363 24.79 -8.18 -7.58
N LYS A 364 25.41 -8.85 -8.56
CA LYS A 364 25.00 -8.79 -9.96
C LYS A 364 23.48 -8.94 -10.03
N SER A 365 22.88 -8.05 -10.81
CA SER A 365 21.59 -8.24 -11.41
C SER A 365 21.53 -9.62 -12.07
N GLU A 366 20.77 -10.57 -11.53
CA GLU A 366 20.33 -11.72 -12.30
C GLU A 366 19.05 -12.34 -11.71
N SER A 367 18.13 -12.55 -12.66
CA SER A 367 17.07 -13.56 -12.77
C SER A 367 16.05 -13.79 -11.66
N GLU A 368 14.81 -13.66 -12.12
CA GLU A 368 13.56 -14.11 -11.54
C GLU A 368 13.61 -15.59 -11.09
N PRO A 369 12.87 -16.00 -10.04
CA PRO A 369 12.71 -17.41 -9.74
C PRO A 369 11.76 -18.06 -10.76
N GLU A 370 12.33 -18.90 -11.63
CA GLU A 370 11.59 -19.91 -12.40
C GLU A 370 10.90 -20.87 -11.43
N PHE A 371 9.57 -20.94 -11.54
CA PHE A 371 8.78 -22.01 -10.94
C PHE A 371 9.00 -23.28 -11.76
N LYS A 372 9.63 -24.27 -11.14
CA LYS A 372 9.75 -25.64 -11.67
C LYS A 372 8.36 -26.28 -11.64
N VAL A 373 7.77 -26.53 -12.80
CA VAL A 373 6.63 -27.45 -12.96
C VAL A 373 7.19 -28.69 -13.65
N GLU A 374 7.01 -29.84 -13.00
CA GLU A 374 7.41 -31.14 -13.49
C GLU A 374 6.71 -31.44 -14.82
N SER A 375 7.50 -31.76 -15.85
CA SER A 375 7.02 -32.26 -17.12
C SER A 375 7.11 -33.78 -17.11
N GLU A 376 5.97 -34.44 -17.00
CA GLU A 376 5.82 -35.83 -17.42
C GLU A 376 5.98 -35.92 -18.94
N SER A 377 6.80 -36.87 -19.35
CA SER A 377 7.10 -37.25 -20.73
C SER A 377 5.99 -38.09 -21.31
N GLU A 378 5.39 -37.67 -22.42
CA GLU A 378 4.71 -38.58 -23.34
C GLU A 378 5.17 -38.30 -24.77
N ASP A 379 5.69 -39.37 -25.37
CA ASP A 379 6.07 -39.53 -26.77
C ASP A 379 4.82 -39.56 -27.68
N GLU A 380 5.03 -39.20 -28.96
CA GLU A 380 4.34 -39.65 -30.20
C GLU A 380 4.39 -38.50 -31.24
N SER A 381 5.30 -38.49 -32.21
CA SER A 381 5.34 -39.23 -33.50
C SER A 381 4.43 -38.68 -34.61
N GLY A 382 5.06 -38.30 -35.73
CA GLY A 382 4.49 -38.23 -37.10
C GLY A 382 3.66 -36.97 -37.44
N ASP A 383 3.66 -36.39 -38.64
CA ASP A 383 4.33 -36.64 -39.91
C ASP A 383 4.20 -35.34 -40.75
N GLU A 384 5.27 -34.91 -41.42
CA GLU A 384 5.22 -33.95 -42.52
C GLU A 384 5.13 -34.70 -43.85
N ILE A 385 4.17 -34.32 -44.71
CA ILE A 385 4.22 -34.59 -46.16
C ILE A 385 3.96 -33.24 -46.88
N PRO A 386 4.87 -32.78 -47.77
CA PRO A 386 4.66 -31.59 -48.58
C PRO A 386 4.21 -31.94 -50.01
N TRP A 387 3.37 -31.10 -50.61
CA TRP A 387 3.21 -31.03 -52.06
C TRP A 387 3.00 -29.59 -52.51
N GLY A 388 3.72 -29.21 -53.57
CA GLY A 388 3.19 -28.28 -54.58
C GLY A 388 4.08 -27.10 -54.95
N HIS A 389 5.02 -27.34 -55.86
CA HIS A 389 5.71 -26.34 -56.68
C HIS A 389 4.75 -25.38 -57.41
N ASN A 390 5.21 -24.15 -57.66
CA ASN A 390 5.18 -23.54 -58.99
C ASN A 390 6.30 -22.50 -59.13
N GLU A 391 7.12 -22.77 -60.15
CA GLU A 391 8.10 -21.96 -60.93
C GLU A 391 8.83 -20.75 -60.32
#